data_AF-A0A101JHT1-F1
#
_entry.id   AF-A0A101JHT1-F1
#
_cell.length_a   1.000
_cell.length_b   1.000
_cell.length_c   1.000
_cell.angle_alpha   90.00
_cell.angle_beta   90.00
_cell.angle_gamma   90.00
#
_symmetry.space_group_name_H-M   'P 1'
#
loop_
_entity.id
_entity.type
_entity.pdbx_description
1 polymer ?
#
loop_
_entity_poly.entity_id
_entity_poly.type
_entity_poly.pdbx_seq_one_letter_code
_entity_poly.pdbx_strand_id
1 'polypeptide(L)'
;MRYDELEAAIVRLVRDAGEDNLRTFGAETVVRLVRDEAALDPADQDQLDPDAAAALGAACENVLTAGPAELRAQLTRIDDGILADGDMDPELLSVITALEHWTTYLETGLRGELYELAIRSIEQVDFQVSADLGDFLAEPEMAAEYARITRLLTA
;
A
#
# COMPACT_ATOMS: atom_id res chain seq x y z
N MET A 1 -14.83 -17.17 -1.62
CA MET A 1 -14.93 -16.04 -2.57
C MET A 1 -13.76 -16.14 -3.52
N ARG A 2 -14.01 -16.11 -4.83
CA ARG A 2 -12.92 -16.12 -5.82
C ARG A 2 -12.28 -14.73 -5.91
N TYR A 3 -11.05 -14.65 -6.44
CA TYR A 3 -10.31 -13.38 -6.52
C TYR A 3 -11.07 -12.29 -7.30
N ASP A 4 -11.67 -12.64 -8.45
CA ASP A 4 -12.49 -11.72 -9.25
C ASP A 4 -13.72 -11.17 -8.49
N GLU A 5 -14.30 -11.99 -7.62
CA GLU A 5 -15.43 -11.58 -6.77
C GLU A 5 -14.98 -10.63 -5.65
N LEU A 6 -13.77 -10.85 -5.11
CA LEU A 6 -13.15 -9.99 -4.11
C LEU A 6 -12.80 -8.63 -4.69
N GLU A 7 -12.11 -8.57 -5.84
CA GLU A 7 -11.82 -7.30 -6.52
C GLU A 7 -13.10 -6.51 -6.79
N ALA A 8 -14.12 -7.16 -7.37
CA ALA A 8 -15.40 -6.52 -7.64
C ALA A 8 -16.10 -6.04 -6.35
N ALA A 9 -15.91 -6.72 -5.22
CA ALA A 9 -16.45 -6.29 -3.93
C ALA A 9 -15.70 -5.06 -3.40
N ILE A 10 -14.37 -5.04 -3.45
CA ILE A 10 -13.55 -3.91 -3.01
C ILE A 10 -13.84 -2.67 -3.87
N VAL A 11 -13.93 -2.81 -5.19
CA VAL A 11 -14.32 -1.70 -6.09
C VAL A 11 -15.64 -1.09 -5.65
N ARG A 12 -16.65 -1.91 -5.32
CA ARG A 12 -17.94 -1.40 -4.83
C ARG A 12 -17.81 -0.69 -3.49
N LEU A 13 -17.06 -1.25 -2.54
CA LEU A 13 -16.84 -0.64 -1.23
C LEU A 13 -16.18 0.73 -1.35
N VAL A 14 -15.11 0.85 -2.15
CA VAL A 14 -14.42 2.13 -2.39
C VAL A 14 -15.30 3.14 -3.12
N ARG A 15 -16.09 2.68 -4.09
CA ARG A 15 -17.02 3.55 -4.83
C ARG A 15 -18.12 4.11 -3.93
N ASP A 16 -18.66 3.29 -3.03
CA ASP A 16 -19.85 3.62 -2.24
C ASP A 16 -19.50 4.27 -0.88
N ALA A 17 -18.24 4.21 -0.44
CA ALA A 17 -17.75 4.83 0.79
C ALA A 17 -17.85 6.37 0.79
N GLY A 18 -18.10 6.94 1.97
CA GLY A 18 -17.99 8.39 2.21
C GLY A 18 -16.53 8.86 2.22
N GLU A 19 -16.29 10.14 1.96
CA GLU A 19 -14.94 10.72 1.88
C GLU A 19 -14.14 10.57 3.19
N ASP A 20 -14.79 10.72 4.34
CA ASP A 20 -14.14 10.54 5.65
C ASP A 20 -13.69 9.09 5.86
N ASN A 21 -14.49 8.13 5.41
CA ASN A 21 -14.17 6.71 5.45
C ASN A 21 -13.03 6.39 4.50
N LEU A 22 -13.05 6.92 3.28
CA LEU A 22 -11.97 6.76 2.30
C LEU A 22 -10.64 7.31 2.84
N ARG A 23 -10.67 8.49 3.45
CA ARG A 23 -9.47 9.10 4.05
C ARG A 23 -8.93 8.27 5.21
N THR A 24 -9.81 7.80 6.09
CA THR A 24 -9.44 6.94 7.24
C THR A 24 -8.89 5.61 6.77
N PHE A 25 -9.57 4.97 5.83
CA PHE A 25 -9.16 3.72 5.20
C PHE A 25 -7.77 3.83 4.55
N GLY A 26 -7.56 4.87 3.73
CA GLY A 26 -6.28 5.09 3.05
C GLY A 26 -5.14 5.32 4.03
N ALA A 27 -5.37 6.18 5.04
CA ALA A 27 -4.39 6.47 6.08
C ALA A 27 -4.01 5.23 6.92
N GLU A 28 -4.98 4.45 7.38
CA GLU A 28 -4.68 3.23 8.15
C GLU A 28 -3.98 2.17 7.29
N THR A 29 -4.36 2.05 6.02
CA THR A 29 -3.81 1.02 5.12
C THR A 29 -2.40 1.36 4.66
N VAL A 30 -2.12 2.61 4.29
CA VAL A 30 -0.75 3.02 3.90
C VAL A 30 0.21 2.87 5.10
N VAL A 31 -0.20 3.26 6.31
CA VAL A 31 0.64 3.08 7.51
C VAL A 31 0.95 1.61 7.75
N ARG A 32 -0.05 0.72 7.59
CA ARG A 32 0.17 -0.73 7.73
C ARG A 32 1.17 -1.24 6.69
N LEU A 33 1.04 -0.83 5.43
CA LEU A 33 1.91 -1.26 4.33
C LEU A 33 3.35 -0.75 4.46
N VAL A 34 3.55 0.50 4.91
CA VAL A 34 4.88 1.10 5.02
C VAL A 34 5.57 0.83 6.37
N ARG A 35 4.83 0.39 7.40
CA ARG A 35 5.40 0.11 8.73
C ARG A 35 6.37 -1.08 8.72
N ASP A 36 6.30 -1.95 7.72
CA ASP A 36 7.28 -3.03 7.50
C ASP A 36 8.61 -2.53 6.90
N GLU A 37 8.78 -1.23 6.64
CA GLU A 37 10.06 -0.68 6.19
C GLU A 37 11.20 -0.94 7.20
N ALA A 38 10.89 -0.95 8.51
CA ALA A 38 11.85 -1.32 9.55
C ALA A 38 12.20 -2.82 9.58
N ALA A 39 11.50 -3.64 8.80
CA ALA A 39 11.72 -5.06 8.62
C ALA A 39 12.40 -5.40 7.28
N LEU A 40 12.57 -4.44 6.36
CA LEU A 40 13.32 -4.64 5.13
C LEU A 40 14.75 -5.11 5.46
N ASP A 41 15.24 -6.10 4.72
CA ASP A 41 16.58 -6.61 4.90
C ASP A 41 17.57 -5.47 4.60
N PRO A 42 18.65 -5.29 5.38
CA PRO A 42 19.74 -4.40 5.00
C PRO A 42 20.24 -4.58 3.56
N ALA A 43 20.12 -5.78 2.98
CA ALA A 43 20.41 -6.04 1.57
C ALA A 43 19.42 -5.35 0.59
N ASP A 44 18.19 -5.07 1.01
CA ASP A 44 17.19 -4.37 0.20
C ASP A 44 17.50 -2.86 0.15
N GLN A 45 18.20 -2.34 1.17
CA GLN A 45 18.67 -0.95 1.19
C GLN A 45 19.82 -0.71 0.21
N ASP A 46 20.58 -1.74 -0.18
CA ASP A 46 21.64 -1.64 -1.19
C ASP A 46 21.07 -1.45 -2.62
N GLN A 47 19.75 -1.56 -2.79
CA GLN A 47 19.05 -1.30 -4.05
C GLN A 47 18.68 0.18 -4.23
N LEU A 48 18.88 0.99 -3.19
CA LEU A 48 18.72 2.43 -3.20
C LEU A 48 20.08 3.08 -2.91
N ASP A 49 20.35 4.21 -3.54
CA ASP A 49 21.45 5.04 -3.09
C ASP A 49 21.15 5.64 -1.70
N PRO A 50 22.16 6.18 -0.98
CA PRO A 50 21.95 6.72 0.36
C PRO A 50 20.94 7.89 0.44
N ASP A 51 20.75 8.66 -0.64
CA ASP A 51 19.77 9.75 -0.67
C ASP A 51 18.35 9.21 -0.81
N ALA A 52 18.15 8.24 -1.69
CA ALA A 52 16.88 7.54 -1.90
C ALA A 52 16.46 6.75 -0.65
N ALA A 53 17.39 6.06 0.01
CA ALA A 53 17.12 5.36 1.27
C ALA A 53 16.66 6.34 2.38
N ALA A 54 17.31 7.50 2.49
CA ALA A 54 16.89 8.55 3.42
C ALA A 54 15.54 9.17 3.06
N ALA A 55 15.24 9.33 1.77
CA ALA A 55 13.97 9.82 1.28
C ALA A 55 12.83 8.83 1.58
N LEU A 56 13.06 7.53 1.41
CA LEU A 56 12.12 6.46 1.76
C LEU A 56 11.80 6.49 3.26
N GLY A 57 12.81 6.47 4.13
CA GLY A 57 12.59 6.54 5.57
C GLY A 57 11.83 7.80 6.00
N ALA A 58 12.15 8.96 5.40
CA ALA A 58 11.43 10.21 5.66
C ALA A 58 9.96 10.16 5.18
N ALA A 59 9.69 9.56 4.03
CA ALA A 59 8.34 9.38 3.50
C ALA A 59 7.51 8.42 4.38
N CYS A 60 8.09 7.30 4.80
CA CYS A 60 7.46 6.34 5.71
C CYS A 60 7.15 6.96 7.08
N GLU A 61 8.11 7.65 7.68
CA GLU A 61 7.95 8.32 8.98
C GLU A 61 6.85 9.38 8.95
N ASN A 62 6.75 10.13 7.84
CA ASN A 62 5.86 11.27 7.70
C ASN A 62 4.63 11.01 6.81
N VAL A 63 4.31 9.75 6.51
CA VAL A 63 3.27 9.38 5.52
C VAL A 63 1.88 10.00 5.81
N LEU A 64 1.57 10.26 7.09
CA LEU A 64 0.31 10.88 7.50
C LEU A 64 0.39 12.40 7.73
N THR A 65 1.59 12.94 7.91
CA THR A 65 1.82 14.32 8.36
C THR A 65 2.35 15.22 7.26
N ALA A 66 3.09 14.66 6.30
CA ALA A 66 3.59 15.37 5.13
C ALA A 66 2.47 15.76 4.18
N GLY A 67 2.65 16.91 3.53
CA GLY A 67 1.78 17.33 2.43
C GLY A 67 1.99 16.49 1.17
N PRO A 68 1.04 16.46 0.23
CA PRO A 68 1.16 15.70 -1.03
C PRO A 68 2.42 16.09 -1.82
N ALA A 69 2.75 17.39 -1.90
CA ALA A 69 3.93 17.86 -2.61
C ALA A 69 5.25 17.42 -1.95
N GLU A 70 5.27 17.31 -0.62
CA GLU A 70 6.45 16.83 0.12
C GLU A 70 6.65 15.34 -0.12
N LEU A 71 5.59 14.54 -0.05
CA LEU A 71 5.64 13.11 -0.37
C LEU A 71 6.06 12.87 -1.82
N ARG A 72 5.51 13.62 -2.78
CA ARG A 72 5.92 13.53 -4.18
C ARG A 72 7.39 13.89 -4.38
N ALA A 73 7.91 14.89 -3.67
CA ALA A 73 9.33 15.21 -3.72
C ALA A 73 10.21 14.08 -3.17
N GLN A 74 9.78 13.38 -2.11
CA GLN A 74 10.49 12.19 -1.65
C GLN A 74 10.43 11.05 -2.67
N LEU A 75 9.26 10.78 -3.26
CA LEU A 75 9.11 9.75 -4.29
C LEU A 75 10.04 10.01 -5.49
N THR A 76 10.13 11.25 -5.97
CA THR A 76 11.09 11.59 -7.04
C THR A 76 12.54 11.31 -6.65
N ARG A 77 12.94 11.59 -5.40
CA ARG A 77 14.29 11.28 -4.91
C ARG A 77 14.53 9.78 -4.79
N ILE A 78 13.51 9.02 -4.40
CA ILE A 78 13.57 7.55 -4.38
C ILE A 78 13.80 7.05 -5.80
N ASP A 79 12.94 7.45 -6.75
CA ASP A 79 13.02 7.03 -8.16
C ASP A 79 14.38 7.34 -8.80
N ASP A 80 14.91 8.55 -8.56
CA ASP A 80 16.20 9.00 -9.09
C ASP A 80 17.39 8.19 -8.51
N GLY A 81 17.23 7.63 -7.30
CA GLY A 81 18.26 6.87 -6.60
C GLY A 81 18.04 5.35 -6.58
N ILE A 82 17.10 4.82 -7.37
CA ILE A 82 16.96 3.37 -7.58
C ILE A 82 18.20 2.84 -8.31
N LEU A 83 18.85 1.83 -7.72
CA LEU A 83 20.02 1.14 -8.27
C LEU A 83 19.66 -0.21 -8.90
N ALA A 84 18.49 -0.76 -8.60
CA ALA A 84 18.00 -2.02 -9.16
C ALA A 84 17.67 -1.90 -10.66
N ASP A 85 18.09 -2.87 -11.47
CA ASP A 85 17.87 -2.89 -12.92
C ASP A 85 16.65 -3.77 -13.26
N GLY A 86 15.51 -3.42 -12.67
CA GLY A 86 14.24 -4.14 -12.85
C GLY A 86 14.09 -5.43 -12.03
N ASP A 87 15.02 -5.72 -11.13
CA ASP A 87 15.02 -6.83 -10.19
C ASP A 87 14.85 -6.37 -8.73
N MET A 88 14.15 -5.24 -8.55
CA MET A 88 13.89 -4.68 -7.22
C MET A 88 13.18 -5.71 -6.33
N ASP A 89 13.59 -5.76 -5.06
CA ASP A 89 12.94 -6.62 -4.08
C ASP A 89 11.43 -6.32 -4.02
N PRO A 90 10.57 -7.36 -4.06
CA PRO A 90 9.12 -7.17 -4.04
C PRO A 90 8.58 -6.44 -2.81
N GLU A 91 9.21 -6.57 -1.64
CA GLU A 91 8.79 -5.87 -0.43
C GLU A 91 9.10 -4.38 -0.53
N LEU A 92 10.31 -4.03 -1.00
CA LEU A 92 10.69 -2.64 -1.26
C LEU A 92 9.76 -1.99 -2.31
N LEU A 93 9.52 -2.70 -3.42
CA LEU A 93 8.62 -2.23 -4.47
C LEU A 93 7.19 -2.03 -3.95
N SER A 94 6.71 -2.92 -3.08
CA SER A 94 5.39 -2.82 -2.44
C SER A 94 5.26 -1.56 -1.59
N VAL A 95 6.28 -1.24 -0.77
CA VAL A 95 6.31 -0.02 0.05
C VAL A 95 6.28 1.24 -0.82
N ILE A 96 7.13 1.32 -1.85
CA ILE A 96 7.19 2.47 -2.76
C ILE A 96 5.85 2.65 -3.50
N THR A 97 5.28 1.56 -4.01
CA THR A 97 3.98 1.56 -4.70
C THR A 97 2.85 2.03 -3.78
N ALA A 98 2.85 1.61 -2.51
CA ALA A 98 1.87 2.06 -1.53
C ALA A 98 1.98 3.58 -1.25
N LEU A 99 3.20 4.10 -1.13
CA LEU A 99 3.46 5.54 -0.99
C LEU A 99 2.99 6.32 -2.23
N GLU A 100 3.21 5.77 -3.43
CA GLU A 100 2.79 6.38 -4.69
C GLU A 100 1.26 6.50 -4.77
N HIS A 101 0.51 5.41 -4.53
CA HIS A 101 -0.95 5.44 -4.54
C HIS A 101 -1.51 6.40 -3.50
N TRP A 102 -0.98 6.38 -2.27
CA TRP A 102 -1.40 7.33 -1.24
C TRP A 102 -1.14 8.79 -1.65
N THR A 103 0.05 9.08 -2.19
CA THR A 103 0.41 10.43 -2.64
C THR A 103 -0.49 10.90 -3.77
N THR A 104 -0.72 10.05 -4.77
CA THR A 104 -1.60 10.36 -5.91
C THR A 104 -3.05 10.57 -5.47
N TYR A 105 -3.53 9.78 -4.50
CA TYR A 105 -4.84 10.03 -3.88
C TYR A 105 -4.91 11.41 -3.22
N LEU A 106 -3.90 11.79 -2.44
CA LEU A 106 -3.85 13.10 -1.78
C LEU A 106 -3.81 14.27 -2.77
N GLU A 107 -3.16 14.09 -3.92
CA GLU A 107 -3.07 15.10 -4.97
C GLU A 107 -4.36 15.27 -5.77
N THR A 108 -5.04 14.16 -6.07
CA THR A 108 -6.07 14.12 -7.11
C THR A 108 -7.47 13.80 -6.60
N GLY A 109 -7.57 13.22 -5.40
CA GLY A 109 -8.82 12.65 -4.88
C GLY A 109 -9.32 11.42 -5.67
N LEU A 110 -8.50 10.83 -6.54
CA LEU A 110 -8.89 9.66 -7.33
C LEU A 110 -9.07 8.44 -6.41
N ARG A 111 -10.32 8.01 -6.25
CA ARG A 111 -10.65 6.84 -5.42
C ARG A 111 -10.02 5.53 -5.91
N GLY A 112 -9.66 5.46 -7.19
CA GLY A 112 -8.97 4.30 -7.77
C GLY A 112 -7.67 3.98 -7.03
N GLU A 113 -6.95 4.99 -6.56
CA GLU A 113 -5.72 4.80 -5.78
C GLU A 113 -5.98 4.09 -4.44
N LEU A 114 -7.14 4.32 -3.82
CA LEU A 114 -7.53 3.61 -2.60
C LEU A 114 -7.96 2.16 -2.89
N TYR A 115 -8.48 1.89 -4.08
CA TYR A 115 -8.69 0.51 -4.54
C TYR A 115 -7.35 -0.23 -4.66
N GLU A 116 -6.34 0.39 -5.28
CA GLU A 116 -5.02 -0.23 -5.41
C GLU A 116 -4.39 -0.50 -4.03
N LEU A 117 -4.50 0.43 -3.08
CA LEU A 117 -4.07 0.19 -1.70
C LEU A 117 -4.80 -0.98 -1.03
N ALA A 118 -6.09 -1.16 -1.29
CA ALA A 118 -6.85 -2.28 -0.76
C ALA A 118 -6.36 -3.62 -1.32
N ILE A 119 -6.08 -3.68 -2.62
CA ILE A 119 -5.54 -4.89 -3.28
C ILE A 119 -4.16 -5.22 -2.73
N ARG A 120 -3.25 -4.24 -2.64
CA ARG A 120 -1.92 -4.43 -2.05
C ARG A 120 -1.98 -4.93 -0.60
N SER A 121 -2.92 -4.42 0.19
CA SER A 121 -3.16 -4.88 1.56
C SER A 121 -3.52 -6.37 1.63
N ILE A 122 -4.33 -6.84 0.67
CA ILE A 122 -4.73 -8.25 0.52
C ILE A 122 -3.56 -9.11 0.01
N GLU A 123 -2.85 -8.66 -1.01
CA GLU A 123 -1.70 -9.37 -1.59
C GLU A 123 -0.57 -9.57 -0.58
N GLN A 124 -0.34 -8.60 0.31
CA GLN A 124 0.64 -8.76 1.40
C GLN A 124 0.29 -9.92 2.33
N VAL A 125 -1.00 -10.12 2.63
CA VAL A 125 -1.43 -11.25 3.47
C VAL A 125 -1.35 -12.55 2.67
N ASP A 126 -1.77 -12.53 1.39
CA ASP A 126 -1.68 -13.70 0.51
C ASP A 126 -0.23 -14.20 0.38
N PHE A 127 0.74 -13.29 0.27
CA PHE A 127 2.16 -13.65 0.26
C PHE A 127 2.60 -14.40 1.53
N GLN A 128 2.01 -14.10 2.68
CA GLN A 128 2.34 -14.71 3.98
C GLN A 128 1.68 -16.08 4.19
N VAL A 129 0.46 -16.29 3.67
CA VAL A 129 -0.32 -17.52 3.94
C VAL A 129 -0.58 -18.39 2.73
N SER A 130 -0.25 -17.93 1.51
CA SER A 130 -0.47 -18.61 0.23
C SER A 130 -1.92 -19.09 0.07
N ALA A 131 -2.86 -18.14 -0.09
CA ALA A 131 -4.29 -18.40 -0.07
C ALA A 131 -4.76 -19.33 -1.20
N ASP A 132 -5.85 -20.07 -0.94
CA ASP A 132 -6.48 -20.93 -1.94
C ASP A 132 -7.18 -20.10 -3.03
N LEU A 133 -6.73 -20.23 -4.28
CA LEU A 133 -7.34 -19.54 -5.43
C LEU A 133 -8.82 -19.91 -5.66
N GLY A 134 -9.28 -21.06 -5.14
CA GLY A 134 -10.68 -21.48 -5.17
C GLY A 134 -11.55 -20.83 -4.09
N ASP A 135 -10.95 -20.41 -2.97
CA ASP A 135 -11.60 -19.65 -1.91
C ASP A 135 -10.58 -18.76 -1.17
N PHE A 136 -10.41 -17.54 -1.68
CA PHE A 136 -9.40 -16.59 -1.20
C PHE A 136 -9.59 -16.15 0.25
N LEU A 137 -10.80 -16.36 0.81
CA LEU A 137 -11.14 -16.01 2.18
C LEU A 137 -11.22 -17.25 3.10
N ALA A 138 -10.79 -18.42 2.64
CA ALA A 138 -10.77 -19.62 3.47
C ALA A 138 -9.78 -19.49 4.64
N GLU A 139 -8.64 -18.84 4.41
CA GLU A 139 -7.65 -18.60 5.45
C GLU A 139 -8.11 -17.49 6.40
N PRO A 140 -8.02 -17.68 7.74
CA PRO A 140 -8.48 -16.70 8.72
C PRO A 140 -7.87 -15.31 8.56
N GLU A 141 -6.60 -15.24 8.18
CA GLU A 141 -5.84 -14.02 7.95
C GLU A 141 -6.41 -13.22 6.77
N MET A 142 -6.73 -13.91 5.67
CA MET A 142 -7.35 -13.29 4.49
C MET A 142 -8.76 -12.79 4.80
N ALA A 143 -9.56 -13.60 5.50
CA ALA A 143 -10.88 -13.20 5.95
C ALA A 143 -10.83 -11.98 6.90
N ALA A 144 -9.85 -11.95 7.80
CA ALA A 144 -9.65 -10.84 8.74
C ALA A 144 -9.28 -9.54 8.01
N GLU A 145 -8.39 -9.61 7.02
CA GLU A 145 -8.00 -8.44 6.24
C GLU A 145 -9.15 -7.90 5.41
N TYR A 146 -9.90 -8.77 4.73
CA TYR A 146 -11.10 -8.36 4.00
C TYR A 146 -12.16 -7.75 4.92
N ALA A 147 -12.35 -8.30 6.13
CA ALA A 147 -13.26 -7.74 7.13
C ALA A 147 -12.78 -6.36 7.63
N ARG A 148 -11.47 -6.15 7.80
CA ARG A 148 -10.89 -4.84 8.15
C ARG A 148 -11.20 -3.80 7.08
N ILE A 149 -10.93 -4.12 5.81
CA ILE A 149 -11.20 -3.24 4.67
C ILE A 149 -12.68 -2.87 4.62
N THR A 150 -13.56 -3.88 4.72
CA THR A 150 -15.01 -3.67 4.73
C THR A 150 -15.43 -2.71 5.85
N ARG A 151 -14.99 -2.99 7.08
CA ARG A 151 -15.32 -2.16 8.25
C ARG A 151 -14.92 -0.70 8.07
N LEU A 152 -13.74 -0.44 7.51
CA LEU A 152 -13.23 0.94 7.33
C LEU A 152 -13.97 1.70 6.23
N LEU A 153 -14.39 1.01 5.17
CA LEU A 153 -15.08 1.64 4.04
C LEU A 153 -16.59 1.85 4.30
N THR A 154 -17.19 1.08 5.21
CA THR A 154 -18.62 1.18 5.56
C THR A 154 -18.91 1.87 6.89
N ALA A 155 -17.90 2.44 7.54
CA ALA A 155 -18.02 3.05 8.88
C ALA A 155 -19.01 4.22 8.95
#